data_AF-A0A948G9B9-F1
#
_entry.id   AF-A0A948G9B9-F1
#
_cell.length_a   1.000
_cell.length_b   1.000
_cell.length_c   1.000
_cell.angle_alpha   90.00
_cell.angle_beta   90.00
_cell.angle_gamma   90.00
#
_symmetry.space_group_name_H-M   'P 1'
#
loop_
_entity.id
_entity.type
_entity.pdbx_description
1 polymer ?
#
loop_
_entity_poly.entity_id
_entity_poly.type
_entity_poly.pdbx_seq_one_letter_code
_entity_poly.pdbx_strand_id
1 'polypeptide(L)'
;MKKLIQFILLWGPVIFWCGLIFQLSSAPIPSIGQTYWQDWWIKNLAHIVEYAVLCWLIFRAINSAREKKNWFMPLLFSVIYAISDEFHQSFVFGREAWWGDVAFDTLGALLALFISSSIFNKKIRN
;
A
#
# COMPACT_ATOMS: atom_id res chain seq x y z
N MET A 1 -18.54 2.40 -23.43
CA MET A 1 -19.09 2.31 -22.05
C MET A 1 -18.45 1.20 -21.21
N LYS A 2 -18.49 -0.09 -21.60
CA LYS A 2 -17.92 -1.20 -20.78
C LYS A 2 -16.45 -1.03 -20.37
N LYS A 3 -15.58 -0.58 -21.28
CA LYS A 3 -14.15 -0.31 -20.98
C LYS A 3 -13.95 0.81 -19.94
N LEU A 4 -14.78 1.85 -20.00
CA LEU A 4 -14.73 2.97 -19.04
C LEU A 4 -15.15 2.51 -17.64
N ILE A 5 -16.24 1.74 -17.55
CA ILE A 5 -16.70 1.18 -16.28
C ILE A 5 -15.63 0.26 -15.68
N GLN A 6 -15.03 -0.62 -16.49
CA GLN A 6 -13.95 -1.51 -16.04
C GLN A 6 -12.75 -0.72 -15.53
N PHE A 7 -12.36 0.35 -16.23
CA PHE A 7 -11.29 1.23 -15.79
C PHE A 7 -11.60 1.84 -14.41
N ILE A 8 -12.81 2.40 -14.23
CA ILE A 8 -13.25 2.97 -12.96
C ILE A 8 -13.25 1.93 -11.85
N LEU A 9 -13.74 0.72 -12.09
CA LEU A 9 -13.78 -0.35 -11.08
C LEU A 9 -12.39 -0.85 -10.66
N LEU A 10 -11.39 -0.70 -11.54
CA LEU A 10 -10.01 -1.07 -11.24
C LEU A 10 -9.27 0.02 -10.47
N TRP A 11 -9.38 1.27 -10.93
CA TRP A 11 -8.62 2.41 -10.41
C TRP A 11 -9.33 3.19 -9.30
N GLY A 12 -10.65 3.18 -9.26
CA GLY A 12 -11.43 3.81 -8.19
C GLY A 12 -11.00 3.34 -6.79
N PRO A 13 -10.88 2.03 -6.55
CA PRO A 13 -10.37 1.52 -5.28
C PRO A 13 -8.92 1.94 -4.97
N VAL A 14 -8.05 2.07 -5.99
CA VAL A 14 -6.67 2.54 -5.80
C VAL A 14 -6.68 3.98 -5.30
N ILE A 15 -7.43 4.85 -5.99
CA ILE A 15 -7.53 6.28 -5.64
C ILE A 15 -8.15 6.44 -4.25
N PHE A 16 -9.23 5.70 -3.97
CA PHE A 16 -9.85 5.69 -2.65
C PHE A 16 -8.86 5.28 -1.56
N TRP A 17 -8.08 4.21 -1.79
CA TRP A 17 -7.13 3.72 -0.81
C TRP A 17 -5.95 4.68 -0.59
N CYS A 18 -5.42 5.31 -1.64
CA CYS A 18 -4.47 6.41 -1.50
C CYS A 18 -5.04 7.54 -0.62
N GLY A 19 -6.27 7.97 -0.91
CA GLY A 19 -6.95 9.01 -0.11
C GLY A 19 -7.14 8.60 1.35
N LEU A 20 -7.45 7.33 1.61
CA LEU A 20 -7.56 6.80 2.97
C LEU A 20 -6.22 6.86 3.70
N ILE A 21 -5.13 6.35 3.09
CA ILE A 21 -3.78 6.41 3.68
C ILE A 21 -3.41 7.86 3.99
N PHE A 22 -3.59 8.77 3.02
CA PHE A 22 -3.29 10.18 3.20
C PHE A 22 -4.06 10.81 4.37
N GLN A 23 -5.36 10.48 4.50
CA GLN A 23 -6.20 10.97 5.59
C GLN A 23 -5.75 10.43 6.95
N LEU A 24 -5.38 9.15 7.03
CA LEU A 24 -4.82 8.53 8.24
C LEU A 24 -3.46 9.13 8.60
N SER A 25 -2.66 9.50 7.60
CA SER A 25 -1.36 10.14 7.75
C SER A 25 -1.43 11.63 8.11
N SER A 26 -2.58 12.27 7.91
CA SER A 26 -2.81 13.69 8.22
C SER A 26 -3.09 13.98 9.70
N ALA A 27 -3.24 12.96 10.54
CA ALA A 27 -3.52 13.10 11.96
C ALA A 27 -2.37 12.53 12.82
N PRO A 28 -2.11 13.09 14.02
CA PRO A 28 -1.24 12.45 15.00
C PRO A 28 -1.78 11.06 15.36
N ILE A 29 -0.88 10.08 15.51
CA ILE A 29 -1.26 8.74 15.95
C ILE A 29 -1.54 8.80 17.46
N PRO A 30 -2.78 8.51 17.92
CA PRO A 30 -3.05 8.44 19.34
C PRO A 30 -2.29 7.26 19.96
N SER A 31 -1.89 7.38 21.23
CA SER A 31 -1.39 6.23 21.99
C SER A 31 -2.52 5.23 22.19
N ILE A 32 -2.40 4.05 21.57
CA ILE A 32 -3.40 2.98 21.60
C ILE A 32 -3.00 1.92 22.63
N GLY A 33 -1.71 1.68 22.78
CA GLY A 33 -1.11 0.77 23.75
C GLY A 33 -0.93 1.39 25.13
N GLN A 34 -0.68 0.54 26.12
CA GLN A 34 -0.28 0.96 27.47
C GLN A 34 1.22 1.30 27.53
N THR A 35 1.99 0.91 26.51
CA THR A 35 3.44 1.11 26.43
C THR A 35 3.86 1.53 25.02
N TYR A 36 4.98 2.26 24.94
CA TYR A 36 5.60 2.67 23.68
C TYR A 36 5.82 1.52 22.69
N TRP A 37 6.26 0.35 23.16
CA TRP A 37 6.53 -0.80 22.29
C TRP A 37 5.27 -1.32 21.60
N GLN A 38 4.12 -1.27 22.28
CA GLN A 38 2.85 -1.68 21.69
C GLN A 38 2.43 -0.72 20.58
N ASP A 39 2.52 0.59 20.84
CA ASP A 39 2.24 1.62 19.82
C ASP A 39 3.15 1.46 18.61
N TRP A 40 4.44 1.23 18.85
CA TRP A 40 5.42 1.00 17.79
C TRP A 40 5.05 -0.21 16.92
N TRP A 41 4.73 -1.37 17.53
CA TRP A 41 4.32 -2.55 16.75
C TRP A 41 3.02 -2.34 15.98
N ILE A 42 2.01 -1.72 16.60
CA ILE A 42 0.71 -1.45 15.97
C ILE A 42 0.91 -0.54 14.75
N LYS A 43 1.69 0.55 14.90
CA LYS A 43 2.01 1.45 13.79
C LYS A 43 2.66 0.71 12.64
N ASN A 44 3.75 -0.04 12.89
CA ASN A 44 4.48 -0.73 11.84
C ASN A 44 3.65 -1.82 11.14
N LEU A 45 2.76 -2.50 11.87
CA LEU A 45 1.82 -3.45 11.28
C LEU A 45 0.76 -2.76 10.40
N ALA A 46 0.28 -1.58 10.82
CA ALA A 46 -0.63 -0.79 9.99
C ALA A 46 0.02 -0.40 8.66
N HIS A 47 1.25 0.12 8.69
CA HIS A 47 2.06 0.42 7.50
C HIS A 47 2.20 -0.78 6.54
N ILE A 48 2.59 -1.94 7.08
CA ILE A 48 2.67 -3.19 6.28
C ILE A 48 1.31 -3.50 5.61
N VAL A 49 0.20 -3.42 6.34
CA VAL A 49 -1.12 -3.77 5.82
C VAL A 49 -1.59 -2.76 4.77
N GLU A 50 -1.46 -1.46 5.05
CA GLU A 50 -1.87 -0.37 4.18
C GLU A 50 -1.19 -0.47 2.81
N TYR A 51 0.12 -0.68 2.80
CA TYR A 51 0.90 -0.75 1.57
C TYR A 51 0.83 -2.12 0.89
N ALA A 52 0.56 -3.20 1.63
CA ALA A 52 0.22 -4.48 1.01
C ALA A 52 -1.09 -4.38 0.20
N VAL A 53 -2.14 -3.76 0.78
CA VAL A 53 -3.41 -3.54 0.09
C VAL A 53 -3.22 -2.61 -1.11
N LEU A 54 -2.50 -1.49 -0.94
CA LEU A 54 -2.21 -0.55 -2.03
C LEU A 54 -1.51 -1.25 -3.20
N CYS A 55 -0.41 -1.96 -2.92
CA CYS A 55 0.37 -2.67 -3.94
C CYS A 55 -0.48 -3.71 -4.67
N TRP A 56 -1.31 -4.47 -3.94
CA TRP A 56 -2.21 -5.45 -4.53
C TRP A 56 -3.26 -4.80 -5.44
N LEU A 57 -3.87 -3.68 -5.02
CA LEU A 57 -4.86 -2.95 -5.83
C LEU A 57 -4.24 -2.44 -7.14
N ILE A 58 -3.02 -1.89 -7.07
CA ILE A 58 -2.28 -1.42 -8.25
C ILE A 58 -1.90 -2.61 -9.14
N PHE A 59 -1.40 -3.71 -8.56
CA PHE A 59 -1.09 -4.93 -9.30
C PHE A 59 -2.31 -5.44 -10.06
N ARG A 60 -3.47 -5.50 -9.41
CA ARG A 60 -4.75 -5.88 -10.03
C ARG A 60 -5.12 -4.93 -11.18
N ALA A 61 -5.03 -3.62 -10.97
CA ALA A 61 -5.39 -2.62 -11.97
C ALA A 61 -4.50 -2.71 -13.22
N ILE A 62 -3.18 -2.69 -13.04
CA ILE A 62 -2.17 -2.73 -14.11
C ILE A 62 -2.23 -4.05 -14.90
N ASN A 63 -2.45 -5.18 -14.21
CA ASN A 63 -2.32 -6.50 -14.80
C ASN A 63 -3.64 -7.13 -15.26
N SER A 64 -4.76 -6.42 -15.13
CA SER A 64 -6.10 -6.88 -15.49
C SER A 64 -6.24 -7.35 -16.94
N ALA A 65 -5.61 -6.63 -17.88
CA ALA A 65 -5.66 -6.93 -19.32
C ALA A 65 -4.31 -7.40 -19.89
N ARG A 66 -3.30 -7.63 -19.05
CA ARG A 66 -1.95 -8.03 -19.48
C ARG A 66 -1.78 -9.54 -19.47
N GLU A 67 -1.25 -10.07 -20.57
CA GLU A 67 -0.81 -11.47 -20.67
C GLU A 67 0.41 -11.71 -19.77
N LYS A 68 1.47 -10.91 -19.93
CA LYS A 68 2.66 -10.93 -19.07
C LYS A 68 2.49 -9.96 -17.91
N LYS A 69 2.52 -10.48 -16.68
CA LYS A 69 2.34 -9.71 -15.45
C LYS A 69 3.54 -8.79 -15.19
N ASN A 70 3.26 -7.52 -14.95
CA ASN A 70 4.22 -6.51 -14.53
C ASN A 70 4.22 -6.45 -12.99
N TRP A 71 5.32 -6.91 -12.40
CA TRP A 71 5.55 -6.93 -10.95
C TRP A 71 6.29 -5.67 -10.47
N PHE A 72 7.01 -4.98 -11.36
CA PHE A 72 7.85 -3.85 -11.03
C PHE A 72 7.03 -2.57 -10.79
N MET A 73 6.08 -2.25 -11.67
CA MET A 73 5.31 -1.00 -11.58
C MET A 73 4.48 -0.86 -10.29
N PRO A 74 3.78 -1.90 -9.79
CA PRO A 74 3.06 -1.81 -8.53
C PRO A 74 3.99 -1.56 -7.33
N LEU A 75 5.16 -2.22 -7.31
CA LEU A 75 6.17 -2.00 -6.27
C LEU A 75 6.70 -0.57 -6.33
N LEU A 76 7.14 -0.13 -7.52
CA LEU A 76 7.70 1.21 -7.72
C LEU A 76 6.72 2.30 -7.29
N PHE A 77 5.44 2.17 -7.69
CA PHE A 77 4.42 3.14 -7.29
C PHE A 77 4.23 3.14 -5.76
N SER A 78 4.16 1.96 -5.13
CA SER A 78 3.96 1.86 -3.68
C SER A 78 5.13 2.47 -2.90
N VAL A 79 6.36 2.27 -3.35
CA VAL A 79 7.57 2.86 -2.72
C VAL A 79 7.60 4.38 -2.91
N ILE A 80 7.28 4.89 -4.10
CA ILE A 80 7.19 6.34 -4.33
C ILE A 80 6.09 6.95 -3.46
N TYR A 81 4.95 6.26 -3.33
CA TYR A 81 3.84 6.71 -2.49
C TYR A 81 4.25 6.73 -1.00
N ALA A 82 4.95 5.70 -0.52
CA ALA A 82 5.49 5.62 0.84
C ALA A 82 6.42 6.80 1.15
N ILE A 83 7.36 7.08 0.25
CA ILE A 83 8.26 8.23 0.39
C ILE A 83 7.47 9.54 0.42
N SER A 84 6.44 9.68 -0.42
CA SER A 84 5.62 10.89 -0.44
C SER A 84 4.77 11.04 0.82
N ASP A 85 4.27 9.94 1.39
CA ASP A 85 3.50 9.95 2.63
C ASP A 85 4.39 10.34 3.81
N GLU A 86 5.59 9.76 3.89
CA GLU A 86 6.57 10.08 4.92
C GLU A 86 7.01 11.56 4.88
N PHE A 87 7.22 12.06 3.66
CA PHE A 87 7.47 13.48 3.43
C PHE A 87 6.27 14.34 3.86
N HIS A 88 5.04 13.94 3.54
CA HIS A 88 3.83 14.63 3.97
C HIS A 88 3.69 14.66 5.50
N GLN A 89 3.94 13.53 6.17
CA GLN A 89 3.90 13.42 7.64
C GLN A 89 4.87 14.37 8.32
N SER A 90 6.01 14.70 7.69
CA SER A 90 6.96 15.68 8.23
C SER A 90 6.39 17.11 8.40
N PHE A 91 5.26 17.41 7.73
CA PHE A 91 4.54 18.68 7.87
C PHE A 91 3.37 18.61 8.87
N VAL A 92 3.06 17.43 9.41
CA VAL A 92 1.94 17.22 10.33
C VAL A 92 2.42 17.44 11.76
N PHE A 93 1.91 18.50 12.41
CA PHE A 93 2.28 18.82 13.79
C PHE A 93 1.92 17.67 14.75
N GLY A 94 2.87 17.23 15.56
CA GLY A 94 2.67 16.13 16.52
C GLY A 94 2.73 14.73 15.90
N ARG A 95 3.12 14.61 14.62
CA ARG A 95 3.44 13.32 13.99
C ARG A 95 4.95 13.17 13.83
N GLU A 96 5.46 12.01 14.18
CA GLU A 96 6.87 11.67 14.01
C GLU A 96 7.06 10.98 12.66
N ALA A 97 7.69 11.69 11.73
CA ALA A 97 8.18 11.13 10.49
C ALA A 97 9.44 10.29 10.77
N TRP A 98 9.41 9.02 10.41
CA TRP A 98 10.52 8.08 10.49
C TRP A 98 10.70 7.33 9.17
N TRP A 99 11.85 7.51 8.52
CA TRP A 99 12.21 6.79 7.28
C TRP A 99 12.17 5.26 7.38
N GLY A 100 12.17 4.69 8.58
CA GLY A 100 11.95 3.26 8.79
C GLY A 100 10.53 2.80 8.38
N ASP A 101 9.53 3.68 8.45
CA ASP A 101 8.16 3.38 8.03
C ASP A 101 8.12 3.03 6.53
N VAL A 102 8.91 3.74 5.69
CA VAL A 102 9.06 3.42 4.25
C VAL A 102 9.57 1.98 4.03
N ALA A 103 10.40 1.45 4.94
CA ALA A 103 10.88 0.07 4.86
C ALA A 103 9.76 -0.92 5.17
N PHE A 104 8.90 -0.64 6.16
CA PHE A 104 7.72 -1.44 6.50
C PHE A 104 6.66 -1.39 5.40
N ASP A 105 6.43 -0.21 4.81
CA ASP A 105 5.57 -0.02 3.64
C ASP A 105 6.05 -0.87 2.45
N THR A 106 7.35 -0.81 2.18
CA THR A 106 7.99 -1.59 1.12
C THR A 106 7.88 -3.10 1.39
N LEU A 107 8.03 -3.53 2.65
CA LEU A 107 7.85 -4.92 3.05
C LEU A 107 6.39 -5.38 2.79
N GLY A 108 5.40 -4.57 3.15
CA GLY A 108 4.00 -4.81 2.83
C GLY A 108 3.76 -4.98 1.34
N ALA A 109 4.30 -4.07 0.52
CA ALA A 109 4.20 -4.15 -0.93
C ALA A 109 4.83 -5.44 -1.50
N LEU A 110 6.01 -5.85 -1.00
CA LEU A 110 6.67 -7.09 -1.41
C LEU A 110 5.87 -8.34 -1.01
N LEU A 111 5.30 -8.37 0.19
CA LEU A 111 4.43 -9.46 0.65
C LEU A 111 3.20 -9.62 -0.26
N ALA A 112 2.56 -8.53 -0.64
CA ALA A 112 1.42 -8.54 -1.56
C ALA A 112 1.79 -9.13 -2.93
N LEU A 113 2.97 -8.79 -3.47
CA LEU A 113 3.45 -9.36 -4.73
C LEU A 113 3.80 -10.85 -4.60
N PHE A 114 4.44 -11.24 -3.50
CA PHE A 114 4.74 -12.64 -3.23
C PHE A 114 3.46 -13.51 -3.20
N ILE A 115 2.43 -13.06 -2.48
CA ILE A 115 1.13 -13.73 -2.41
C ILE A 115 0.48 -13.77 -3.80
N SER A 116 0.49 -12.66 -4.52
CA SER A 116 -0.08 -12.57 -5.87
C SER A 116 0.61 -13.51 -6.85
N SER A 117 1.93 -13.70 -6.73
CA SER A 117 2.70 -14.64 -7.57
C SER A 117 2.32 -16.09 -7.29
N SER A 118 2.11 -16.44 -6.02
CA SER A 118 1.70 -17.79 -5.59
C SER A 118 0.32 -18.14 -6.12
N ILE A 119 -0.61 -17.19 -6.11
CA ILE A 119 -1.96 -17.38 -6.67
C ILE A 119 -1.90 -17.53 -8.20
N PHE A 120 -1.09 -16.72 -8.88
CA PHE A 120 -0.95 -16.78 -10.33
C PHE A 120 -0.33 -18.11 -10.79
N ASN A 121 0.73 -18.57 -10.14
CA ASN A 121 1.39 -19.84 -10.46
C ASN A 121 0.46 -21.04 -10.26
N LYS A 122 -0.42 -21.01 -9.24
CA LYS A 122 -1.47 -22.03 -9.06
C LYS A 122 -2.47 -22.05 -10.22
N LYS A 123 -2.83 -20.88 -10.78
CA LYS A 123 -3.77 -20.78 -11.90
C LYS A 123 -3.20 -21.31 -13.23
N ILE A 124 -1.88 -21.28 -13.42
CA ILE A 124 -1.23 -21.87 -14.60
C ILE A 124 -1.16 -23.40 -14.51
N ARG A 125 -1.05 -23.95 -13.30
CA ARG A 125 -0.84 -25.38 -13.07
C ARG A 125 -2.13 -26.22 -13.10
N ASN A 126 -3.30 -25.59 -13.08
CA ASN A 126 -4.62 -26.22 -13.13
C ASN A 126 -5.29 -25.91 -14.47
#